data_AF-A0A0G9K361-F1
#
_entry.id   AF-A0A0G9K361-F1
#
_cell.length_a   1.000
_cell.length_b   1.000
_cell.length_c   1.000
_cell.angle_alpha   90.00
_cell.angle_beta   90.00
_cell.angle_gamma   90.00
#
_symmetry.space_group_name_H-M   'P 1'
#
loop_
_entity.id
_entity.type
_entity.pdbx_description
1 polymer ?
#
loop_
_entity_poly.entity_id
_entity_poly.type
_entity_poly.pdbx_seq_one_letter_code
_entity_poly.pdbx_strand_id
1 'polypeptide(L)'
;MNYVVGIVTDGSKILLLRKNNPDWQKGLYNGVGGKVNLDEIPLEAIIRECQKEVGLEISNWNQIETIPLQSGVDLTYFFAVIEEEELKKAQSLQDERVEFFDIDNLPKNILKDLKEQIDNIFLKIESKSHKKIKRIIAYTSIVMVVLLLSLMIIGKVAKGNYLYFLVKEKVEEDIDKKAKFKKGFYERMGITQ
;
A
#
# COMPACT_ATOMS: atom_id res chain seq x y z
N MET A 1 -28.01 25.17 0.45
CA MET A 1 -28.69 23.95 0.97
C MET A 1 -27.68 22.83 0.92
N ASN A 2 -27.62 21.96 1.93
CA ASN A 2 -26.49 21.04 2.07
C ASN A 2 -26.96 19.60 1.83
N TYR A 3 -26.17 18.85 1.08
CA TYR A 3 -26.38 17.42 0.83
C TYR A 3 -25.10 16.65 1.11
N VAL A 4 -25.26 15.37 1.41
CA VAL A 4 -24.17 14.44 1.64
C VAL A 4 -24.29 13.25 0.71
N VAL A 5 -23.15 12.72 0.28
CA VAL A 5 -23.04 11.46 -0.46
C VAL A 5 -21.91 10.64 0.16
N GLY A 6 -22.21 9.40 0.50
CA GLY A 6 -21.31 8.44 1.11
C GLY A 6 -20.95 7.32 0.14
N ILE A 7 -19.65 7.08 0.03
CA ILE A 7 -19.06 5.94 -0.66
C ILE A 7 -18.71 4.89 0.39
N VAL A 8 -19.35 3.72 0.33
CA VAL A 8 -19.13 2.60 1.25
C VAL A 8 -18.57 1.41 0.50
N THR A 9 -17.44 0.88 0.96
CA THR A 9 -16.74 -0.22 0.29
C THR A 9 -16.07 -1.15 1.30
N ASP A 10 -15.83 -2.40 0.92
CA ASP A 10 -14.92 -3.32 1.62
C ASP A 10 -13.49 -3.33 1.02
N GLY A 11 -13.24 -2.46 0.03
CA GLY A 11 -12.02 -2.39 -0.76
C GLY A 11 -12.06 -3.22 -2.06
N SER A 12 -12.98 -4.17 -2.20
CA SER A 12 -13.19 -4.93 -3.44
C SER A 12 -14.52 -4.56 -4.10
N LYS A 13 -15.57 -4.39 -3.30
CA LYS A 13 -16.93 -4.07 -3.73
C LYS A 13 -17.37 -2.75 -3.15
N ILE A 14 -18.22 -2.06 -3.89
CA ILE A 14 -18.87 -0.83 -3.50
C ILE A 14 -20.38 -1.05 -3.41
N LEU A 15 -21.00 -0.48 -2.38
CA LEU A 15 -22.44 -0.41 -2.24
C LEU A 15 -22.95 0.81 -3.01
N LEU A 16 -23.90 0.59 -3.92
CA LEU A 16 -24.59 1.65 -4.65
C LEU A 16 -26.11 1.51 -4.53
N LEU A 17 -26.80 2.65 -4.57
CA LEU A 17 -28.25 2.74 -4.60
C LEU A 17 -28.72 3.05 -6.01
N ARG A 18 -29.64 2.22 -6.54
CA ARG A 18 -30.35 2.52 -7.77
C ARG A 18 -31.45 3.53 -7.48
N LYS A 19 -31.23 4.79 -7.87
CA LYS A 19 -32.10 5.91 -7.54
C LYS A 19 -33.42 5.80 -8.30
N ASN A 20 -34.53 6.04 -7.62
CA ASN A 20 -35.85 6.15 -8.24
C ASN A 20 -36.29 7.61 -8.42
N ASN A 21 -35.72 8.50 -7.61
CA ASN A 21 -36.04 9.91 -7.55
C ASN A 21 -34.78 10.72 -7.20
N PRO A 22 -34.78 12.02 -7.49
CA PRO A 22 -35.67 12.73 -8.42
C PRO A 22 -35.43 12.28 -9.88
N ASP A 23 -36.25 12.77 -10.84
CA ASP A 23 -36.24 12.32 -12.24
C ASP A 23 -34.85 12.36 -12.90
N TRP A 24 -34.01 13.34 -12.56
CA TRP A 24 -32.66 13.45 -13.11
C TRP A 24 -31.67 12.39 -12.57
N GLN A 25 -31.97 11.76 -11.43
CA GLN A 25 -31.22 10.62 -10.90
C GLN A 25 -31.86 9.27 -11.26
N LYS A 26 -33.14 9.26 -11.66
CA LYS A 26 -33.91 8.04 -11.81
C LYS A 26 -33.25 7.04 -12.75
N GLY A 27 -33.06 5.82 -12.27
CA GLY A 27 -32.42 4.73 -12.98
C GLY A 27 -30.89 4.78 -12.98
N LEU A 28 -30.28 5.82 -12.39
CA LEU A 28 -28.83 5.90 -12.19
C LEU A 28 -28.43 5.30 -10.84
N TYR A 29 -27.14 4.98 -10.70
CA TYR A 29 -26.56 4.58 -9.42
C TYR A 29 -25.89 5.76 -8.73
N ASN A 30 -26.13 5.90 -7.44
CA ASN A 30 -25.44 6.86 -6.56
C ASN A 30 -24.94 6.17 -5.27
N GLY A 31 -24.19 6.91 -4.46
CA GLY A 31 -23.89 6.54 -3.09
C GLY A 31 -25.09 6.76 -2.17
N VAL A 32 -24.92 6.31 -0.94
CA VAL A 32 -25.84 6.57 0.18
C VAL A 32 -25.86 8.06 0.47
N GLY A 33 -27.01 8.65 0.80
CA GLY A 33 -27.00 10.03 1.25
C GLY A 33 -28.31 10.79 1.04
N GLY A 34 -28.27 12.07 1.36
CA GLY A 34 -29.47 12.86 1.42
C GLY A 34 -29.23 14.29 1.85
N LYS A 35 -30.32 14.98 2.17
CA LYS A 35 -30.29 16.37 2.61
C LYS A 35 -29.81 16.44 4.06
N VAL A 36 -28.94 17.40 4.34
CA VAL A 36 -28.57 17.77 5.71
C VAL A 36 -29.67 18.65 6.30
N ASN A 37 -30.17 18.30 7.48
CA ASN A 37 -31.19 19.06 8.18
C ASN A 37 -30.62 20.36 8.78
N LEU A 38 -31.48 21.28 9.23
CA LEU A 38 -31.07 22.59 9.74
C LEU A 38 -30.28 22.49 11.07
N ASP A 39 -30.58 21.46 11.84
CA ASP A 39 -30.06 21.15 13.18
C ASP A 39 -28.97 20.08 13.17
N GLU A 40 -28.42 19.77 12.00
CA GLU A 40 -27.54 18.63 11.77
C GLU A 40 -26.25 19.06 11.03
N ILE A 41 -25.11 18.49 11.41
CA ILE A 41 -23.87 18.64 10.63
C ILE A 41 -23.75 17.57 9.54
N PRO A 42 -22.98 17.79 8.45
CA PRO A 42 -22.86 16.80 7.37
C PRO A 42 -22.47 15.38 7.82
N LEU A 43 -21.64 15.26 8.85
CA LEU A 43 -21.25 13.95 9.39
C LEU A 43 -22.45 13.20 10.02
N GLU A 44 -23.28 13.90 10.78
CA GLU A 44 -24.50 13.33 11.38
C GLU A 44 -25.49 12.92 10.27
N ALA A 45 -25.62 13.75 9.23
CA ALA A 45 -26.46 13.47 8.08
C ALA A 45 -26.07 12.18 7.37
N ILE A 46 -24.77 11.96 7.11
CA ILE A 46 -24.39 10.74 6.39
C ILE A 46 -24.57 9.48 7.24
N ILE A 47 -24.34 9.58 8.56
CA ILE A 47 -24.59 8.47 9.49
C ILE A 47 -26.08 8.13 9.51
N ARG A 48 -26.95 9.15 9.63
CA ARG A 48 -28.40 8.99 9.64
C ARG A 48 -28.92 8.43 8.33
N GLU A 49 -28.54 9.00 7.18
CA GLU A 49 -28.99 8.52 5.88
C GLU A 49 -28.51 7.09 5.60
N CYS A 50 -27.28 6.74 6.00
CA CYS A 50 -26.78 5.37 5.89
C CYS A 50 -27.59 4.37 6.70
N GLN A 51 -27.90 4.68 7.95
CA GLN A 51 -28.77 3.83 8.75
C GLN A 51 -30.18 3.72 8.16
N LYS A 52 -30.72 4.84 7.65
CA LYS A 52 -32.10 4.94 7.15
C LYS A 52 -32.30 4.31 5.77
N GLU A 53 -31.34 4.42 4.86
CA GLU A 53 -31.42 3.88 3.51
C GLU A 53 -31.00 2.41 3.47
N VAL A 54 -29.95 2.06 4.23
CA VAL A 54 -29.29 0.75 4.09
C VAL A 54 -29.09 -0.05 5.37
N GLY A 55 -29.41 0.50 6.53
CA GLY A 55 -29.34 -0.23 7.81
C GLY A 55 -27.93 -0.45 8.35
N LEU A 56 -26.92 0.22 7.77
CA LEU A 56 -25.54 0.13 8.24
C LEU A 56 -25.21 1.22 9.25
N GLU A 57 -24.61 0.83 10.37
CA GLU A 57 -24.11 1.73 11.41
C GLU A 57 -22.59 1.90 11.28
N ILE A 58 -22.19 2.91 10.50
CA ILE A 58 -20.79 3.21 10.24
C ILE A 58 -20.39 4.45 11.05
N SER A 59 -19.41 4.31 11.93
CA SER A 59 -18.91 5.41 12.78
C SER A 59 -17.66 6.11 12.22
N ASN A 60 -16.91 5.44 11.35
CA ASN A 60 -15.60 5.87 10.85
C ASN A 60 -15.66 6.49 9.45
N TRP A 61 -16.50 7.50 9.26
CA TRP A 61 -16.56 8.24 8.00
C TRP A 61 -15.40 9.21 7.83
N ASN A 62 -14.82 9.25 6.63
CA ASN A 62 -13.81 10.22 6.24
C ASN A 62 -14.42 11.22 5.27
N GLN A 63 -14.42 12.51 5.61
CA GLN A 63 -14.81 13.54 4.66
C GLN A 63 -13.75 13.66 3.56
N ILE A 64 -14.18 13.62 2.30
CA ILE A 64 -13.32 13.76 1.13
C ILE A 64 -13.18 15.24 0.78
N GLU A 65 -14.29 15.87 0.42
CA GLU A 65 -14.38 17.28 0.06
C GLU A 65 -15.83 17.78 0.10
N THR A 66 -16.00 19.10 0.06
CA THR A 66 -17.28 19.77 -0.11
C THR A 66 -17.23 20.60 -1.38
N ILE A 67 -18.14 20.33 -2.32
CA ILE A 67 -18.21 20.96 -3.62
C ILE A 67 -19.41 21.92 -3.64
N PRO A 68 -19.18 23.25 -3.76
CA PRO A 68 -20.25 24.20 -3.97
C PRO A 68 -20.75 24.12 -5.42
N LEU A 69 -22.04 23.84 -5.60
CA LEU A 69 -22.69 23.80 -6.90
C LEU A 69 -23.28 25.18 -7.25
N GLN A 70 -23.33 25.48 -8.55
CA GLN A 70 -23.87 26.76 -9.05
C GLN A 70 -25.34 27.01 -8.64
N SER A 71 -26.07 25.96 -8.23
CA SER A 71 -27.43 26.04 -7.71
C SER A 71 -27.54 26.56 -6.27
N GLY A 72 -26.43 26.91 -5.61
CA GLY A 72 -26.42 27.26 -4.18
C GLY A 72 -26.57 26.03 -3.26
N VAL A 73 -26.24 24.85 -3.79
CA VAL A 73 -26.20 23.59 -3.06
C VAL A 73 -24.75 23.23 -2.75
N ASP A 74 -24.45 22.94 -1.49
CA ASP A 74 -23.16 22.37 -1.10
C ASP A 74 -23.30 20.86 -1.00
N LEU A 75 -22.44 20.15 -1.74
CA LEU A 75 -22.41 18.68 -1.76
C LEU A 75 -21.16 18.18 -1.06
N THR A 76 -21.32 17.51 0.09
CA THR A 76 -20.19 16.96 0.86
C THR A 76 -20.07 15.46 0.62
N TYR A 77 -18.89 15.03 0.19
CA TYR A 77 -18.59 13.63 -0.03
C TYR A 77 -17.91 13.00 1.18
N PHE A 78 -18.36 11.81 1.55
CA PHE A 78 -17.77 10.97 2.59
C PHE A 78 -17.37 9.61 2.04
N PHE A 79 -16.40 8.99 2.69
CA PHE A 79 -15.88 7.67 2.37
C PHE A 79 -15.71 6.82 3.62
N ALA A 80 -16.13 5.56 3.53
CA ALA A 80 -15.90 4.56 4.56
C ALA A 80 -15.43 3.24 3.93
N VAL A 81 -14.41 2.64 4.58
CA VAL A 81 -14.02 1.25 4.36
C VAL A 81 -14.51 0.45 5.55
N ILE A 82 -15.26 -0.61 5.28
CA ILE A 82 -15.80 -1.53 6.28
C ILE A 82 -15.44 -2.97 5.94
N GLU A 83 -15.67 -3.90 6.86
CA GLU A 83 -15.46 -5.33 6.58
C GLU A 83 -16.52 -5.87 5.61
N GLU A 84 -16.16 -6.85 4.78
CA GLU A 84 -17.07 -7.48 3.81
C GLU A 84 -18.36 -8.01 4.50
N GLU A 85 -18.21 -8.62 5.68
CA GLU A 85 -19.35 -9.15 6.44
C GLU A 85 -20.29 -8.06 6.98
N GLU A 86 -19.77 -6.86 7.26
CA GLU A 86 -20.62 -5.72 7.60
C GLU A 86 -21.29 -5.15 6.36
N LEU A 87 -20.58 -5.06 5.23
CA LEU A 87 -21.13 -4.59 3.96
C LEU A 87 -22.31 -5.44 3.49
N LYS A 88 -22.21 -6.77 3.64
CA LYS A 88 -23.29 -7.73 3.30
C LYS A 88 -24.56 -7.57 4.12
N LYS A 89 -24.51 -6.88 5.28
CA LYS A 89 -25.70 -6.61 6.09
C LYS A 89 -26.58 -5.50 5.50
N ALA A 90 -26.10 -4.75 4.51
CA ALA A 90 -26.87 -3.69 3.91
C ALA A 90 -28.15 -4.21 3.25
N GLN A 91 -29.26 -3.51 3.46
CA GLN A 91 -30.58 -3.89 2.96
C GLN A 91 -31.25 -2.71 2.26
N SER A 92 -32.17 -2.96 1.34
CA SER A 92 -32.99 -1.88 0.77
C SER A 92 -34.10 -1.52 1.76
N LEU A 93 -33.88 -0.50 2.60
CA LEU A 93 -34.85 -0.08 3.63
C LEU A 93 -35.85 0.98 3.15
N GLN A 94 -35.60 1.55 1.97
CA GLN A 94 -36.51 2.48 1.29
C GLN A 94 -36.81 1.98 -0.14
N ASP A 95 -37.38 2.83 -0.99
CA ASP A 95 -37.81 2.47 -2.34
C ASP A 95 -36.63 2.19 -3.28
N GLU A 96 -35.45 2.69 -2.97
CA GLU A 96 -34.23 2.51 -3.75
C GLU A 96 -33.58 1.15 -3.49
N ARG A 97 -33.06 0.52 -4.56
CA ARG A 97 -32.44 -0.80 -4.45
C ARG A 97 -30.95 -0.70 -4.16
N VAL A 98 -30.53 -1.41 -3.13
CA VAL A 98 -29.11 -1.65 -2.79
C VAL A 98 -28.55 -2.72 -3.71
N GLU A 99 -27.46 -2.40 -4.39
CA GLU A 99 -26.72 -3.33 -5.26
C GLU A 99 -25.22 -3.17 -5.04
N PHE A 100 -24.47 -4.27 -5.14
CA PHE A 100 -23.01 -4.28 -4.93
C PHE A 100 -22.29 -4.49 -6.25
N PHE A 101 -21.25 -3.69 -6.49
CA PHE A 101 -20.45 -3.76 -7.72
C PHE A 101 -18.98 -3.93 -7.38
N ASP A 102 -18.24 -4.65 -8.22
CA ASP A 102 -16.78 -4.69 -8.10
C ASP A 102 -16.21 -3.30 -8.44
N ILE A 103 -15.19 -2.86 -7.70
CA ILE A 103 -14.64 -1.51 -7.84
C ILE A 103 -14.02 -1.28 -9.23
N ASP A 104 -13.52 -2.35 -9.83
CA ASP A 104 -12.93 -2.35 -11.17
C ASP A 104 -13.98 -2.48 -12.29
N ASN A 105 -15.25 -2.69 -11.94
CA ASN A 105 -16.33 -2.92 -12.89
C ASN A 105 -17.63 -2.22 -12.46
N LEU A 106 -17.55 -0.89 -12.32
CA LEU A 106 -18.68 -0.04 -11.97
C LEU A 106 -19.75 -0.01 -13.08
N PRO A 107 -21.04 0.15 -12.72
CA PRO A 107 -22.12 0.20 -13.69
C PRO A 107 -22.00 1.46 -14.56
N LYS A 108 -22.31 1.34 -15.87
CA LYS A 108 -22.20 2.44 -16.83
C LYS A 108 -23.11 3.63 -16.51
N ASN A 109 -24.23 3.38 -15.85
CA ASN A 109 -25.24 4.35 -15.43
C ASN A 109 -25.02 4.85 -14.00
N ILE A 110 -23.78 4.87 -13.51
CA ILE A 110 -23.41 5.59 -12.30
C ILE A 110 -23.43 7.11 -12.53
N LEU A 111 -23.81 7.88 -11.52
CA LEU A 111 -23.69 9.34 -11.58
C LEU A 111 -22.23 9.75 -11.79
N LYS A 112 -22.04 10.73 -12.69
CA LYS A 112 -20.72 11.10 -13.19
C LYS A 112 -19.82 11.67 -12.10
N ASP A 113 -20.35 12.56 -11.28
CA ASP A 113 -19.64 13.18 -10.16
C ASP A 113 -19.23 12.16 -9.11
N LEU A 114 -20.11 11.22 -8.76
CA LEU A 114 -19.76 10.10 -7.90
C LEU A 114 -18.63 9.26 -8.49
N LYS A 115 -18.69 8.93 -9.79
CA LYS A 115 -17.64 8.17 -10.45
C LYS A 115 -16.29 8.88 -10.36
N GLU A 116 -16.26 10.18 -10.61
CA GLU A 116 -15.05 11.00 -10.49
C GLU A 116 -14.47 10.94 -9.06
N GLN A 117 -15.33 10.99 -8.02
CA GLN A 117 -14.89 10.83 -6.63
C GLN A 117 -14.31 9.45 -6.34
N ILE A 118 -14.97 8.38 -6.81
CA ILE A 118 -14.48 7.01 -6.67
C ILE A 118 -13.10 6.89 -7.33
N ASP A 119 -12.97 7.27 -8.60
CA ASP A 119 -11.71 7.22 -9.34
C ASP A 119 -10.60 7.99 -8.58
N ASN A 120 -10.91 9.19 -8.07
CA ASN A 120 -9.96 10.00 -7.30
C ASN A 120 -9.51 9.33 -6.00
N ILE A 121 -10.40 8.63 -5.29
CA ILE A 121 -10.08 7.92 -4.05
C ILE A 121 -9.13 6.75 -4.37
N PHE A 122 -9.47 5.92 -5.35
CA PHE A 122 -8.69 4.73 -5.68
C PHE A 122 -7.34 5.08 -6.30
N LEU A 123 -7.26 6.10 -7.16
CA LEU A 123 -5.98 6.64 -7.65
C LEU A 123 -5.08 7.18 -6.50
N LYS A 124 -5.67 7.86 -5.51
CA LYS A 124 -4.93 8.32 -4.32
C LYS A 124 -4.43 7.14 -3.47
N ILE A 125 -5.22 6.07 -3.34
CA ILE A 125 -4.84 4.86 -2.61
C ILE A 125 -3.69 4.15 -3.32
N GLU A 126 -3.79 3.91 -4.62
CA GLU A 126 -2.74 3.28 -5.43
C GLU A 126 -1.44 4.07 -5.38
N SER A 127 -1.50 5.39 -5.55
CA SER A 127 -0.31 6.23 -5.52
C SER A 127 0.37 6.24 -4.14
N LYS A 128 -0.40 6.23 -3.03
CA LYS A 128 0.13 6.08 -1.67
C LYS A 128 0.75 4.70 -1.46
N SER A 129 0.11 3.64 -1.94
CA SER A 129 0.60 2.27 -1.88
C SER A 129 1.94 2.12 -2.61
N HIS A 130 2.02 2.61 -3.84
CA HIS A 130 3.27 2.64 -4.62
C HIS A 130 4.40 3.39 -3.91
N LYS A 131 4.12 4.54 -3.28
CA LYS A 131 5.12 5.27 -2.47
C LYS A 131 5.58 4.46 -1.27
N LYS A 132 4.67 3.76 -0.57
CA LYS A 132 5.02 2.88 0.57
C LYS A 132 5.90 1.72 0.12
N ILE A 133 5.55 1.04 -0.97
CA ILE A 133 6.33 -0.06 -1.54
C ILE A 133 7.73 0.40 -1.95
N LYS A 134 7.85 1.55 -2.64
CA LYS A 134 9.15 2.13 -3.00
C LYS A 134 10.03 2.40 -1.77
N ARG A 135 9.44 2.88 -0.66
CA ARG A 135 10.17 3.08 0.60
C ARG A 135 10.65 1.75 1.17
N ILE A 136 9.81 0.72 1.22
CA ILE A 136 10.18 -0.61 1.70
C ILE A 136 11.36 -1.17 0.89
N ILE A 137 11.28 -1.12 -0.44
CA ILE A 137 12.36 -1.58 -1.34
C ILE A 137 13.66 -0.81 -1.08
N ALA A 138 13.59 0.50 -0.86
CA ALA A 138 14.78 1.29 -0.54
C ALA A 138 15.40 0.85 0.81
N TYR A 139 14.57 0.66 1.85
CA TYR A 139 15.06 0.17 3.16
C TYR A 139 15.67 -1.23 3.07
N THR A 140 15.02 -2.17 2.39
CA THR A 140 15.55 -3.53 2.21
C THR A 140 16.87 -3.51 1.44
N SER A 141 16.99 -2.64 0.43
CA SER A 141 18.23 -2.48 -0.35
C SER A 141 19.38 -1.95 0.52
N ILE A 142 19.13 -0.94 1.36
CA ILE A 142 20.12 -0.39 2.29
C ILE A 142 20.61 -1.45 3.27
N VAL A 143 19.69 -2.22 3.88
CA VAL A 143 20.03 -3.30 4.81
C VAL A 143 20.88 -4.37 4.12
N MET A 144 20.54 -4.74 2.89
CA MET A 144 21.31 -5.72 2.11
C MET A 144 22.74 -5.22 1.83
N VAL A 145 22.91 -3.94 1.48
CA VAL A 145 24.24 -3.33 1.29
C VAL A 145 25.06 -3.35 2.59
N VAL A 146 24.46 -3.00 3.73
CA VAL A 146 25.14 -3.05 5.04
C VAL A 146 25.57 -4.48 5.38
N LEU A 147 24.72 -5.48 5.11
CA LEU A 147 25.04 -6.89 5.32
C LEU A 147 26.16 -7.38 4.39
N LEU A 148 26.17 -6.97 3.12
CA LEU A 148 27.28 -7.27 2.21
C LEU A 148 28.58 -6.63 2.68
N LEU A 149 28.54 -5.37 3.14
CA LEU A 149 29.73 -4.69 3.68
C LEU A 149 30.23 -5.37 4.96
N SER A 150 29.35 -5.80 5.86
CA SER A 150 29.76 -6.53 7.07
C SER A 150 30.36 -7.89 6.73
N LEU A 151 29.79 -8.63 5.76
CA LEU A 151 30.37 -9.86 5.23
C LEU A 151 31.71 -9.62 4.54
N MET A 152 31.88 -8.50 3.81
CA MET A 152 33.17 -8.12 3.24
C MET A 152 34.21 -7.83 4.32
N ILE A 153 33.82 -7.14 5.40
CA ILE A 153 34.70 -6.89 6.55
C ILE A 153 35.06 -8.20 7.23
N ILE A 154 34.08 -9.07 7.54
CA ILE A 154 34.32 -10.41 8.10
C ILE A 154 35.20 -11.22 7.16
N GLY A 155 34.95 -11.20 5.86
CA GLY A 155 35.80 -11.86 4.86
C GLY A 155 37.22 -11.30 4.85
N LYS A 156 37.39 -9.99 5.08
CA LYS A 156 38.71 -9.33 5.19
C LYS A 156 39.40 -9.61 6.53
N VAL A 157 38.64 -9.77 7.61
CA VAL A 157 39.10 -10.10 8.99
C VAL A 157 39.41 -11.59 9.14
N ALA A 158 38.59 -12.48 8.58
CA ALA A 158 38.86 -13.91 8.42
C ALA A 158 40.05 -14.11 7.48
N LYS A 159 40.19 -13.26 6.46
CA LYS A 159 41.44 -13.10 5.69
C LYS A 159 42.49 -12.25 6.41
N GLY A 160 42.44 -12.09 7.73
CA GLY A 160 43.43 -11.38 8.54
C GLY A 160 44.83 -11.75 8.09
N ASN A 161 45.39 -10.88 7.26
CA ASN A 161 46.65 -11.06 6.58
C ASN A 161 46.82 -12.46 5.90
N TYR A 162 45.83 -12.93 5.12
CA TYR A 162 45.99 -14.13 4.27
C TYR A 162 47.23 -14.01 3.38
N LEU A 163 47.55 -12.77 2.96
CA LEU A 163 48.80 -12.45 2.29
C LEU A 163 50.02 -12.69 3.17
N TYR A 164 50.00 -12.33 4.46
CA TYR A 164 51.11 -12.62 5.39
C TYR A 164 51.23 -14.09 5.75
N PHE A 165 50.14 -14.83 5.91
CA PHE A 165 50.21 -16.28 6.09
C PHE A 165 50.77 -16.96 4.83
N LEU A 166 50.29 -16.61 3.64
CA LEU A 166 50.82 -17.12 2.37
C LEU A 166 52.27 -16.68 2.10
N VAL A 167 52.63 -15.45 2.43
CA VAL A 167 54.01 -14.94 2.31
C VAL A 167 54.92 -15.65 3.31
N LYS A 168 54.48 -15.85 4.55
CA LYS A 168 55.26 -16.56 5.57
C LYS A 168 55.44 -18.03 5.19
N GLU A 169 54.39 -18.70 4.75
CA GLU A 169 54.43 -20.10 4.30
C GLU A 169 55.33 -20.26 3.07
N LYS A 170 55.24 -19.34 2.10
CA LYS A 170 56.12 -19.33 0.93
C LYS A 170 57.59 -19.05 1.28
N VAL A 171 57.85 -18.15 2.24
CA VAL A 171 59.22 -17.87 2.73
C VAL A 171 59.80 -19.10 3.45
N GLU A 172 59.01 -19.80 4.27
CA GLU A 172 59.45 -21.04 4.92
C GLU A 172 59.72 -22.17 3.91
N GLU A 173 58.88 -22.33 2.88
CA GLU A 173 59.08 -23.33 1.82
C GLU A 173 60.33 -23.05 0.99
N ASP A 174 60.62 -21.78 0.66
CA ASP A 174 61.82 -21.38 -0.08
C ASP A 174 63.11 -21.57 0.74
N ILE A 175 63.05 -21.38 2.06
CA ILE A 175 64.17 -21.68 2.98
C ILE A 175 64.47 -23.18 3.00
N ASP A 176 63.45 -24.04 3.11
CA ASP A 176 63.62 -25.50 3.12
C ASP A 176 64.18 -26.02 1.79
N LYS A 177 63.72 -25.48 0.64
CA LYS A 177 64.28 -25.80 -0.68
C LYS A 177 65.74 -25.40 -0.80
N LYS A 178 66.14 -24.21 -0.31
CA LYS A 178 67.55 -23.80 -0.28
C LYS A 178 68.40 -24.68 0.63
N ALA A 179 67.89 -25.08 1.79
CA ALA A 179 68.58 -25.99 2.70
C ALA A 179 68.79 -27.37 2.08
N LYS A 180 67.76 -27.94 1.45
CA LYS A 180 67.84 -29.21 0.70
C LYS A 180 68.80 -29.13 -0.49
N PHE A 181 68.76 -28.04 -1.26
CA PHE A 181 69.69 -27.83 -2.36
C PHE A 181 71.14 -27.74 -1.87
N LYS A 182 71.40 -26.95 -0.82
CA LYS A 182 72.74 -26.77 -0.25
C LYS A 182 73.28 -28.09 0.31
N LYS A 183 72.45 -28.87 1.01
CA LYS A 183 72.79 -30.21 1.50
C LYS A 183 73.17 -31.16 0.35
N GLY A 184 72.30 -31.28 -0.66
CA GLY A 184 72.58 -32.14 -1.82
C GLY A 184 73.76 -31.66 -2.67
N PHE A 185 74.03 -30.35 -2.70
CA PHE A 185 75.20 -29.79 -3.38
C PHE A 185 76.51 -30.17 -2.66
N TYR A 186 76.58 -30.04 -1.34
CA TYR A 186 77.78 -30.44 -0.58
C TYR A 186 78.03 -31.95 -0.56
N GLU A 187 76.97 -32.75 -0.46
CA GLU A 187 77.05 -34.22 -0.59
C GLU A 187 77.64 -34.64 -1.95
N ARG A 188 77.24 -33.98 -3.05
CA ARG A 188 77.80 -34.25 -4.39
C ARG A 188 79.22 -33.76 -4.59
N MET A 189 79.63 -32.72 -3.88
CA MET A 189 80.99 -32.17 -3.94
C MET A 189 81.96 -32.88 -2.97
N GLY A 190 81.48 -33.84 -2.16
CA GLY A 190 82.29 -34.54 -1.16
C GLY A 190 82.80 -33.64 -0.03
N ILE A 191 82.20 -32.47 0.16
CA ILE A 191 82.58 -31.50 1.19
C ILE A 191 81.69 -31.75 2.40
N THR A 192 82.21 -32.44 3.41
CA THR A 192 81.54 -32.57 4.71
C THR A 192 81.65 -31.26 5.49
N GLN A 193 80.52 -30.73 5.95
CA GLN A 193 80.44 -29.89 7.15
C GLN A 193 80.15 -30.76 8.35
#